data_AF-A0A9D5DL93-F1
#
_entry.id   AF-A0A9D5DL93-F1
#
_cell.length_a   1.000
_cell.length_b   1.000
_cell.length_c   1.000
_cell.angle_alpha   90.00
_cell.angle_beta   90.00
_cell.angle_gamma   90.00
#
_symmetry.space_group_name_H-M   'P 1'
#
loop_
_entity.id
_entity.type
_entity.pdbx_description
1 polymer ?
#
loop_
_entity_poly.entity_id
_entity_poly.type
_entity_poly.pdbx_seq_one_letter_code
_entity_poly.pdbx_strand_id
1 'polypeptide(L)'
;MSKEYEVIESLKKQVTELGAGEAHMEVHGVGNIPEHTAVISFYDGQAPSHKVLDKLYEWAETYGKNEVIEMIQFLSEFEEEDE
;
A
#
# COMPACT_ATOMS: atom_id res chain seq x y z
N MET A 1 -4.80 -15.59 18.97
CA MET A 1 -4.49 -14.69 17.83
C MET A 1 -5.25 -15.20 16.63
N SER A 2 -5.68 -14.31 15.73
CA SER A 2 -6.30 -14.72 14.47
C SER A 2 -5.21 -15.14 13.47
N LYS A 3 -5.56 -15.97 12.48
CA LYS A 3 -4.60 -16.43 11.46
C LYS A 3 -4.07 -15.27 10.61
N GLU A 4 -4.91 -14.26 10.39
CA GLU A 4 -4.55 -13.04 9.67
C GLU A 4 -3.44 -12.28 10.40
N TYR A 5 -3.51 -12.22 11.73
CA TYR A 5 -2.49 -11.58 12.55
C TYR A 5 -1.14 -12.33 12.49
N GLU A 6 -1.16 -13.67 12.46
CA GLU A 6 0.07 -14.47 12.31
C GLU A 6 0.76 -14.24 10.97
N VAL A 7 -0.01 -14.08 9.89
CA VAL A 7 0.54 -13.75 8.55
C VAL A 7 1.17 -12.36 8.55
N ILE A 8 0.52 -11.37 9.15
CA ILE A 8 1.04 -10.00 9.25
C ILE A 8 2.32 -9.97 10.09
N GLU A 9 2.35 -10.63 11.25
CA GLU A 9 3.55 -10.70 12.08
C GLU A 9 4.71 -11.42 11.38
N SER A 10 4.42 -12.47 10.59
CA SER A 10 5.44 -13.13 9.76
C SER A 10 6.03 -12.19 8.70
N LEU A 11 5.19 -11.39 8.03
CA LEU A 11 5.64 -10.40 7.03
C LEU A 11 6.49 -9.31 7.69
N LYS A 12 6.04 -8.77 8.82
CA LYS A 12 6.77 -7.79 9.62
C LYS A 12 8.15 -8.32 10.03
N LYS A 13 8.21 -9.54 10.55
CA LYS A 13 9.46 -10.18 10.95
C LYS A 13 10.45 -10.24 9.79
N GLN A 14 10.00 -10.64 8.60
CA GLN A 14 10.85 -10.68 7.40
C GLN A 14 11.39 -9.30 7.03
N VAL A 15 10.54 -8.27 7.07
CA VAL A 15 10.97 -6.87 6.80
C VAL A 15 12.07 -6.45 7.77
N THR A 16 11.85 -6.67 9.07
CA THR A 16 12.80 -6.32 10.12
C THR A 16 14.12 -7.09 9.99
N GLU A 17 14.07 -8.40 9.77
CA GLU A 17 15.27 -9.25 9.68
C GLU A 17 16.11 -8.95 8.42
N LEU A 18 15.47 -8.55 7.33
CA LEU A 18 16.15 -8.17 6.09
C LEU A 18 16.62 -6.71 6.09
N GLY A 19 16.25 -5.91 7.09
CA GLY A 19 16.50 -4.47 7.10
C GLY A 19 15.83 -3.73 5.94
N ALA A 20 14.68 -4.26 5.46
CA ALA A 20 13.91 -3.63 4.39
C ALA A 20 13.02 -2.52 4.96
N GLY A 21 12.78 -1.45 4.18
CA GLY A 21 11.82 -0.41 4.56
C GLY A 21 10.37 -0.80 4.29
N GLU A 22 10.13 -1.81 3.46
CA GLU A 22 8.79 -2.25 3.05
C GLU A 22 8.77 -3.73 2.63
N ALA A 23 7.61 -4.37 2.73
CA ALA A 23 7.31 -5.63 2.03
C ALA A 23 5.87 -5.68 1.54
N HIS A 24 5.68 -6.42 0.45
CA HIS A 24 4.39 -6.65 -0.18
C HIS A 24 4.13 -8.15 -0.33
N MET A 25 2.91 -8.56 -0.08
CA MET A 25 2.41 -9.92 -0.31
C MET A 25 1.13 -9.84 -1.12
N GLU A 26 1.08 -10.58 -2.22
CA GLU A 26 -0.11 -10.72 -3.06
C GLU A 26 -0.69 -12.12 -2.88
N VAL A 27 -1.99 -12.19 -2.63
CA VAL A 27 -2.74 -13.43 -2.41
C VAL A 27 -3.88 -13.48 -3.40
N HIS A 28 -3.86 -14.48 -4.28
CA HIS A 28 -4.92 -14.72 -5.27
C HIS A 28 -5.90 -15.79 -4.79
N GLY A 29 -7.10 -15.82 -5.36
CA GLY A 29 -8.09 -16.85 -5.09
C GLY A 29 -8.74 -16.71 -3.71
N VAL A 30 -8.79 -15.50 -3.14
CA VAL A 30 -9.24 -15.28 -1.77
C VAL A 30 -10.71 -15.70 -1.61
N GLY A 31 -10.98 -16.54 -0.62
CA GLY A 31 -12.33 -17.09 -0.39
C GLY A 31 -12.78 -18.12 -1.41
N ASN A 32 -11.85 -18.77 -2.11
CA ASN A 32 -12.11 -19.68 -3.24
C ASN A 32 -12.74 -19.00 -4.47
N ILE A 33 -12.55 -17.69 -4.61
CA ILE A 33 -13.00 -16.91 -5.77
C ILE A 33 -11.75 -16.53 -6.57
N PRO A 34 -11.49 -17.14 -7.75
CA PRO A 34 -10.25 -16.97 -8.51
C PRO A 34 -9.90 -15.52 -8.84
N GLU A 35 -10.91 -14.68 -9.05
CA GLU A 35 -10.77 -13.28 -9.43
C GLU A 35 -10.42 -12.39 -8.23
N HIS A 36 -10.59 -12.87 -7.00
CA HIS A 36 -10.28 -12.11 -5.82
C HIS A 36 -8.78 -12.12 -5.55
N THR A 37 -8.21 -10.93 -5.51
CA THR A 37 -6.81 -10.70 -5.14
C THR A 37 -6.77 -9.76 -3.93
N ALA A 38 -5.97 -10.13 -2.93
CA ALA A 38 -5.67 -9.29 -1.78
C ALA A 38 -4.18 -8.94 -1.79
N VAL A 39 -3.87 -7.68 -1.49
CA VAL A 39 -2.50 -7.21 -1.31
C VAL A 39 -2.34 -6.77 0.13
N ILE A 40 -1.32 -7.32 0.81
CA ILE A 40 -0.92 -6.94 2.16
C ILE A 40 0.43 -6.24 2.05
N SER A 41 0.52 -5.03 2.60
CA SER A 41 1.76 -4.25 2.59
C SER A 41 2.14 -3.86 4.02
N PHE A 42 3.42 -3.95 4.34
CA PHE A 42 4.00 -3.47 5.58
C PHE A 42 5.07 -2.43 5.26
N TYR A 43 5.04 -1.30 5.98
CA TYR A 43 6.00 -0.22 5.81
C TYR A 43 6.59 0.12 7.18
N ASP A 44 7.91 0.25 7.25
CA ASP A 44 8.61 0.66 8.45
C ASP A 44 8.91 2.17 8.37
N GLY A 45 8.40 2.94 9.34
CA GLY A 45 8.64 4.38 9.44
C GLY A 45 7.93 5.27 8.40
N GLN A 46 6.96 4.74 7.65
CA GLN A 46 6.16 5.51 6.68
C GLN A 46 4.67 5.15 6.75
N ALA A 47 3.80 6.14 6.47
CA ALA A 47 2.36 5.89 6.39
C ALA A 47 2.04 5.12 5.09
N PRO A 48 1.30 3.99 5.17
CA PRO A 48 0.93 3.21 3.98
C PRO A 48 0.16 4.01 2.92
N SER A 49 -0.60 5.03 3.35
CA SER A 49 -1.37 5.92 2.48
C SER A 49 -0.49 6.65 1.47
N HIS A 50 0.66 7.19 1.92
CA HIS A 50 1.59 7.92 1.05
C HIS A 50 2.13 7.05 -0.08
N LYS A 51 2.53 5.81 0.22
CA LYS A 51 3.02 4.86 -0.78
C LYS A 51 1.97 4.40 -1.79
N VAL A 52 0.71 4.31 -1.35
CA VAL A 52 -0.40 3.99 -2.24
C VAL A 52 -0.70 5.17 -3.17
N LEU A 53 -0.67 6.39 -2.65
CA LEU A 53 -0.85 7.62 -3.44
C LEU A 53 0.28 7.79 -4.46
N ASP A 54 1.55 7.55 -4.07
CA ASP A 54 2.69 7.60 -4.99
C ASP A 54 2.52 6.63 -6.16
N LYS A 55 2.20 5.36 -5.90
CA LYS A 55 1.97 4.35 -6.96
C LYS A 55 0.78 4.71 -7.85
N LEU A 56 -0.27 5.29 -7.26
CA LEU A 56 -1.44 5.74 -8.02
C LEU A 56 -1.09 6.95 -8.91
N TYR A 57 -0.26 7.85 -8.42
CA TYR A 57 0.27 9.00 -9.16
C TYR A 57 1.12 8.54 -10.35
N GLU A 58 2.09 7.65 -10.12
CA GLU A 58 2.96 7.09 -11.17
C GLU A 58 2.13 6.41 -12.28
N TRP A 59 1.11 5.63 -11.89
CA TRP A 59 0.17 5.02 -12.84
C TRP A 59 -0.59 6.10 -13.63
N ALA A 60 -1.13 7.10 -12.93
CA ALA A 60 -1.93 8.14 -13.55
C ALA A 60 -1.10 8.96 -14.56
N GLU A 61 0.13 9.31 -14.20
CA GLU A 61 1.08 9.99 -15.08
C GLU A 61 1.42 9.15 -16.31
N THR A 62 1.76 7.88 -16.12
CA THR A 62 2.11 6.95 -17.21
C THR A 62 1.02 6.82 -18.26
N TYR A 63 -0.25 6.86 -17.84
CA TYR A 63 -1.41 6.67 -18.72
C TYR A 63 -2.20 7.96 -19.03
N GLY A 64 -1.65 9.12 -18.69
CA GLY A 64 -2.26 10.43 -18.98
C GLY A 64 -3.63 10.63 -18.30
N LYS A 65 -3.78 10.20 -17.05
CA LYS A 65 -5.01 10.32 -16.23
C LYS A 65 -4.99 11.60 -15.40
N ASN A 66 -5.02 12.75 -16.09
CA ASN A 66 -4.87 14.08 -15.46
C ASN A 66 -5.85 14.34 -14.31
N GLU A 67 -7.11 13.90 -14.41
CA GLU A 67 -8.11 14.06 -13.33
C GLU A 67 -7.70 13.36 -12.04
N VAL A 68 -7.04 12.19 -12.13
CA VAL A 68 -6.56 11.44 -10.97
C VAL A 68 -5.33 12.12 -10.36
N ILE A 69 -4.45 12.66 -11.20
CA ILE A 69 -3.28 13.45 -10.76
C ILE A 69 -3.74 14.67 -9.95
N GLU A 70 -4.70 15.44 -10.49
CA GLU A 70 -5.25 16.62 -9.82
C GLU A 70 -5.92 16.26 -8.49
N MET A 71 -6.67 15.15 -8.43
CA MET A 71 -7.26 14.67 -7.17
C MET A 71 -6.20 14.29 -6.12
N ILE A 72 -5.12 13.61 -6.52
CA ILE A 72 -4.04 13.23 -5.60
C ILE A 72 -3.31 14.46 -5.06
N GLN A 73 -3.04 15.44 -5.92
CA GLN A 73 -2.41 16.70 -5.52
C GLN A 73 -3.28 17.45 -4.52
N PHE A 74 -4.58 17.57 -4.80
CA PHE A 74 -5.54 18.18 -3.88
C PHE A 74 -5.56 17.49 -2.51
N LEU A 75 -5.56 16.15 -2.47
CA LEU A 75 -5.56 15.40 -1.21
C LEU A 75 -4.25 15.57 -0.43
N SER A 76 -3.13 15.78 -1.12
CA SER A 76 -1.81 15.97 -0.49
C SER A 76 -1.68 17.35 0.16
N GLU A 77 -2.29 18.38 -0.44
CA GLU A 77 -2.32 19.75 0.10
C GLU A 77 -3.15 19.84 1.39
N PHE A 78 -4.17 18.98 1.56
CA PHE A 78 -4.98 18.95 2.78
C PHE A 78 -4.25 18.38 4.01
N GLU A 79 -3.19 17.58 3.83
CA GLU A 79 -2.41 17.05 4.96
C GLU A 79 -1.45 18.08 5.57
N GLU A 80 -1.11 19.17 4.86
CA GLU A 80 -0.18 20.21 5.36
C GLU A 80 -0.87 21.32 6.20
N GLU A 81 -2.20 21.46 6.14
CA GLU A 81 -2.92 22.52 6.89
C GLU A 81 -3.34 22.13 8.32
N ASP A 82 -3.22 20.85 8.69
CA ASP A 82 -3.64 20.29 9.99
C ASP A 82 -2.48 20.04 10.99
N GLU A 83 -1.23 20.42 10.66
CA GLU A 83 -0.05 20.44 11.57
C GLU A 83 0.27 21.84 12.14
#